data_AF-X1N800-F1
#
_entry.id   AF-X1N800-F1
#
_cell.length_a   1.000
_cell.length_b   1.000
_cell.length_c   1.000
_cell.angle_alpha   90.00
_cell.angle_beta   90.00
_cell.angle_gamma   90.00
#
_symmetry.space_group_name_H-M   'P 1'
#
loop_
_entity.id
_entity.type
_entity.pdbx_description
1 polymer ?
#
loop_
_entity_poly.entity_id
_entity_poly.type
_entity_poly.pdbx_seq_one_letter_code
_entity_poly.pdbx_strand_id
1 'polypeptide(L)'
;MKLLACGPTGRASGVTKDVRQDQAYGAYADMDIKAITPDVLTGTVVGDIYDRIVVRLLEVKQSIEIIERCLEEMPPGAILAEPKMAKVLKTLKTAEGEGVGRHEAPRGECIHYVRLESGKETLSTWKIRAPTYVNLMAVPTMLKGAQLADVPIVFASIDPCMSCTNRAIVVDLKTKRKTLLIDEELHQLCVEKTRRLSNELAR
;
A
#
# COMPACT_ATOMS: atom_id res chain seq x y z
N MET A 1 -16.00 1.39 -6.15
CA MET A 1 -15.51 0.80 -4.88
C MET A 1 -15.48 1.89 -3.79
N LYS A 2 -16.29 1.80 -2.72
CA LYS A 2 -16.50 2.93 -1.77
C LYS A 2 -15.37 3.14 -0.74
N LEU A 3 -14.73 2.05 -0.29
CA LEU A 3 -13.71 2.08 0.79
C LEU A 3 -12.26 1.99 0.28
N LEU A 4 -12.05 1.96 -1.03
CA LEU A 4 -10.72 2.01 -1.68
C LEU A 4 -9.71 0.92 -1.24
N ALA A 5 -10.17 -0.18 -0.63
CA ALA A 5 -9.34 -1.36 -0.33
C ALA A 5 -8.55 -1.86 -1.56
N CYS A 6 -7.26 -2.12 -1.41
CA CYS A 6 -6.39 -2.51 -2.50
C CYS A 6 -5.60 -3.78 -2.19
N GLY A 7 -4.95 -4.33 -3.23
CA GLY A 7 -4.13 -5.53 -3.10
C GLY A 7 -4.96 -6.77 -2.78
N PRO A 8 -4.39 -7.71 -2.01
CA PRO A 8 -5.09 -8.95 -1.64
C PRO A 8 -6.42 -8.71 -0.93
N THR A 9 -6.55 -7.61 -0.16
CA THR A 9 -7.80 -7.25 0.52
C THR A 9 -8.92 -6.94 -0.47
N GLY A 10 -8.62 -6.23 -1.56
CA GLY A 10 -9.61 -5.95 -2.61
C GLY A 10 -9.87 -7.17 -3.49
N ARG A 11 -8.81 -7.89 -3.86
CA ARG A 11 -8.88 -9.09 -4.70
C ARG A 11 -9.66 -10.24 -4.06
N ALA A 12 -9.54 -10.42 -2.74
CA ALA A 12 -10.35 -11.37 -1.99
C ALA A 12 -11.86 -11.08 -2.09
N SER A 13 -12.25 -9.83 -2.31
CA SER A 13 -13.64 -9.43 -2.56
C SER A 13 -14.02 -9.43 -4.05
N GLY A 14 -13.25 -10.12 -4.90
CA GLY A 14 -13.52 -10.26 -6.34
C GLY A 14 -13.12 -9.05 -7.19
N VAL A 15 -12.37 -8.09 -6.63
CA VAL A 15 -11.91 -6.93 -7.39
C VAL A 15 -10.60 -7.26 -8.09
N THR A 16 -10.62 -7.46 -9.41
CA THR A 16 -9.47 -7.86 -10.25
C THR A 16 -8.48 -6.72 -10.51
N LYS A 17 -8.30 -5.78 -9.57
CA LYS A 17 -7.40 -4.64 -9.71
C LYS A 17 -5.98 -5.02 -9.29
N ASP A 18 -5.02 -4.79 -10.17
CA ASP A 18 -3.59 -4.99 -9.93
C ASP A 18 -2.79 -4.00 -10.77
N VAL A 19 -1.91 -3.22 -10.13
CA VAL A 19 -1.13 -2.21 -10.86
C VAL A 19 -0.23 -2.85 -11.93
N ARG A 20 0.26 -4.08 -11.72
CA ARG A 20 1.11 -4.79 -12.69
C ARG A 20 0.37 -5.14 -13.98
N GLN A 21 -0.95 -5.22 -13.96
CA GLN A 21 -1.82 -5.48 -15.11
C GLN A 21 -2.41 -4.17 -15.66
N ASP A 22 -3.04 -3.36 -14.79
CA ASP A 22 -3.83 -2.21 -15.20
C ASP A 22 -2.98 -1.00 -15.62
N GLN A 23 -1.79 -0.87 -15.03
CA GLN A 23 -0.79 0.17 -15.32
C GLN A 23 0.60 -0.45 -15.25
N ALA A 24 0.80 -1.48 -16.08
CA ALA A 24 2.01 -2.27 -16.09
C ALA A 24 3.26 -1.38 -16.24
N TYR A 25 4.28 -1.67 -15.42
CA TYR A 25 5.53 -0.94 -15.37
C TYR A 25 6.72 -1.88 -15.56
N GLY A 26 7.79 -1.39 -16.19
CA GLY A 26 8.95 -2.20 -16.52
C GLY A 26 8.56 -3.42 -17.36
N ALA A 27 9.17 -4.57 -17.08
CA ALA A 27 8.93 -5.81 -17.82
C ALA A 27 7.54 -6.43 -17.60
N TYR A 28 6.77 -5.95 -16.61
CA TYR A 28 5.41 -6.47 -16.40
C TYR A 28 4.48 -6.18 -17.58
N ALA A 29 4.77 -5.17 -18.40
CA ALA A 29 3.98 -4.88 -19.60
C ALA A 29 4.09 -6.00 -20.67
N ASP A 30 5.18 -6.76 -20.65
CA ASP A 30 5.44 -7.89 -21.55
C ASP A 30 5.06 -9.23 -20.91
N MET A 31 4.52 -9.19 -19.69
CA MET A 31 4.05 -10.34 -18.94
C MET A 31 2.52 -10.30 -18.87
N ASP A 32 1.82 -11.33 -19.37
CA ASP A 32 0.35 -11.46 -19.25
C ASP A 32 -0.06 -11.83 -17.80
N ILE A 33 0.29 -10.97 -16.84
CA ILE A 33 -0.06 -11.18 -15.43
C ILE A 33 -1.53 -10.88 -15.24
N LYS A 34 -2.21 -11.82 -14.57
CA LYS A 34 -3.61 -11.70 -14.22
C LYS A 34 -3.77 -11.58 -12.72
N ALA A 35 -4.62 -10.63 -12.30
CA ALA A 35 -5.02 -10.50 -10.91
C ALA A 35 -5.68 -11.80 -10.42
N ILE A 36 -5.29 -12.26 -9.23
CA ILE A 36 -5.81 -13.48 -8.63
C ILE A 36 -6.99 -13.16 -7.72
N THR A 37 -8.09 -13.86 -7.92
CA THR A 37 -9.29 -13.81 -7.07
C THR A 37 -9.55 -15.20 -6.49
N PRO A 38 -10.27 -15.31 -5.35
CA PRO A 38 -10.40 -16.58 -4.63
C PRO A 38 -11.17 -17.65 -5.43
N ASP A 39 -12.08 -17.24 -6.31
CA ASP A 39 -12.88 -18.13 -7.17
C ASP A 39 -12.04 -19.01 -8.09
N VAL A 40 -10.79 -18.62 -8.39
CA VAL A 40 -9.82 -19.45 -9.12
C VAL A 40 -9.60 -20.81 -8.42
N LEU A 41 -9.69 -20.86 -7.09
CA LEU A 41 -9.55 -22.08 -6.30
C LEU A 41 -10.89 -22.56 -5.72
N THR A 42 -11.70 -21.64 -5.18
CA THR A 42 -12.91 -21.98 -4.42
C THR A 42 -14.18 -22.02 -5.27
N GLY A 43 -14.13 -21.52 -6.51
CA GLY A 43 -15.27 -21.35 -7.40
C GLY A 43 -16.26 -20.25 -6.98
N THR A 44 -16.01 -19.55 -5.86
CA THR A 44 -16.91 -18.51 -5.33
C THR A 44 -16.13 -17.37 -4.68
N VAL A 45 -16.74 -16.19 -4.59
CA VAL A 45 -16.17 -15.03 -3.88
C VAL A 45 -17.06 -14.70 -2.69
N VAL A 46 -16.53 -14.82 -1.49
CA VAL A 46 -17.20 -14.46 -0.23
C VAL A 46 -16.67 -13.14 0.31
N GLY A 47 -15.36 -12.89 0.17
CA GLY A 47 -14.68 -11.69 0.66
C GLY A 47 -14.27 -11.74 2.14
N ASP A 48 -14.25 -12.93 2.73
CA ASP A 48 -13.89 -13.16 4.12
C ASP A 48 -12.37 -13.27 4.32
N ILE A 49 -11.95 -13.73 5.51
CA ILE A 49 -10.53 -13.90 5.85
C ILE A 49 -9.93 -15.10 5.11
N TYR A 50 -10.72 -16.14 4.86
CA TYR A 50 -10.27 -17.32 4.14
C TYR A 50 -9.90 -16.97 2.69
N ASP A 51 -10.75 -16.20 2.00
CA ASP A 51 -10.49 -15.72 0.64
C ASP A 51 -9.20 -14.88 0.56
N ARG A 52 -8.90 -14.08 1.59
CA ARG A 52 -7.63 -13.31 1.65
C ARG A 52 -6.42 -14.21 1.77
N ILE A 53 -6.53 -15.33 2.49
CA ILE A 53 -5.45 -16.32 2.60
C ILE A 53 -5.28 -17.02 1.24
N VAL A 54 -6.37 -17.44 0.61
CA VAL A 54 -6.35 -18.07 -0.72
C VAL A 54 -5.65 -17.18 -1.74
N VAL A 55 -6.05 -15.90 -1.84
CA VAL A 55 -5.42 -14.95 -2.77
C VAL A 55 -3.91 -14.83 -2.51
N ARG A 56 -3.48 -14.69 -1.25
CA ARG A 56 -2.05 -14.59 -0.93
C ARG A 56 -1.27 -15.84 -1.30
N LEU A 57 -1.81 -17.03 -1.03
CA LEU A 57 -1.13 -18.30 -1.37
C LEU A 57 -0.97 -18.46 -2.87
N LEU A 58 -2.02 -18.14 -3.63
CA LEU A 58 -2.00 -18.20 -5.08
C LEU A 58 -1.07 -17.12 -5.68
N GLU A 59 -1.00 -15.93 -5.08
CA GLU A 59 -0.03 -14.89 -5.49
C GLU A 59 1.42 -15.31 -5.23
N VAL A 60 1.71 -16.07 -4.17
CA VAL A 60 3.04 -16.65 -3.96
C VAL A 60 3.39 -17.61 -5.10
N LYS A 61 2.46 -18.49 -5.49
CA LYS A 61 2.65 -19.38 -6.63
C LYS A 61 2.92 -18.61 -7.92
N GLN A 62 2.09 -17.62 -8.25
CA GLN A 62 2.29 -16.77 -9.44
C GLN A 62 3.61 -15.99 -9.37
N SER A 63 4.04 -15.56 -8.18
CA SER A 63 5.34 -14.88 -8.01
C SER A 63 6.51 -15.80 -8.33
N ILE A 64 6.44 -17.08 -7.97
CA ILE A 64 7.46 -18.08 -8.33
C ILE A 64 7.50 -18.26 -9.84
N GLU A 65 6.35 -18.43 -10.50
CA GLU A 65 6.26 -18.55 -11.96
C GLU A 65 6.84 -17.34 -12.69
N ILE A 66 6.59 -16.12 -12.18
CA ILE A 66 7.19 -14.88 -12.71
C ILE A 66 8.71 -14.91 -12.55
N ILE A 67 9.24 -15.33 -11.39
CA ILE A 67 10.69 -15.40 -11.15
C ILE A 67 11.35 -16.41 -12.09
N GLU A 68 10.77 -17.60 -12.24
CA GLU A 68 11.27 -18.63 -13.15
C GLU A 68 11.31 -18.11 -14.59
N ARG A 69 10.23 -17.49 -15.07
CA ARG A 69 10.18 -16.88 -16.40
C ARG A 69 11.22 -15.76 -16.56
N CYS A 70 11.39 -14.90 -15.56
CA CYS A 70 12.42 -13.85 -15.60
C CYS A 70 13.84 -14.44 -15.72
N LEU A 71 14.13 -15.57 -15.07
CA LEU A 71 15.43 -16.23 -15.15
C LEU A 71 15.68 -16.86 -16.52
N GLU A 72 14.64 -17.42 -17.15
CA GLU A 72 14.72 -18.04 -18.47
C GLU A 72 14.82 -17.00 -19.60
N GLU A 73 14.06 -15.91 -19.51
CA GLU A 73 13.94 -14.89 -20.56
C GLU A 73 14.87 -13.68 -20.35
N MET A 74 15.81 -13.74 -19.40
CA MET A 74 16.66 -12.59 -19.04
C MET A 74 17.52 -12.13 -20.23
N PRO A 75 17.32 -10.92 -20.78
CA PRO A 75 18.15 -10.43 -21.85
C PRO A 75 19.55 -10.04 -21.32
N PRO A 76 20.62 -10.26 -22.09
CA PRO A 76 21.92 -9.69 -21.77
C PRO A 76 21.87 -8.17 -22.00
N GLY A 77 22.63 -7.40 -21.23
CA GLY A 77 22.69 -5.96 -21.42
C GLY A 77 23.34 -5.23 -20.25
N ALA A 78 23.42 -3.90 -20.39
CA ALA A 78 23.85 -3.04 -19.31
C ALA A 78 22.75 -2.93 -18.25
N ILE A 79 23.13 -3.05 -16.98
CA ILE A 79 22.21 -2.95 -15.85
C ILE A 79 21.85 -1.47 -15.56
N LEU A 80 22.80 -0.56 -15.80
CA LEU A 80 22.62 0.87 -15.57
C LEU A 80 22.42 1.60 -16.90
N ALA A 81 21.35 2.39 -16.99
CA ALA A 81 21.11 3.28 -18.12
C ALA A 81 22.18 4.39 -18.22
N GLU A 82 22.68 4.88 -17.08
CA GLU A 82 23.80 5.82 -17.02
C GLU A 82 24.74 5.40 -15.87
N PRO A 83 25.96 4.91 -16.17
CA PRO A 83 26.91 4.48 -15.14
C PRO A 83 27.55 5.65 -14.39
N LYS A 84 27.58 6.86 -14.97
CA LYS A 84 28.18 8.03 -14.31
C LYS A 84 27.16 8.73 -13.41
N MET A 85 27.20 8.42 -12.12
CA MET A 85 26.31 9.02 -11.11
C MET A 85 26.34 10.55 -11.11
N ALA A 86 27.52 11.17 -11.34
CA ALA A 86 27.65 12.62 -11.43
C ALA A 86 26.78 13.23 -12.55
N LYS A 87 26.60 12.52 -13.67
CA LYS A 87 25.73 12.95 -14.76
C LYS A 87 24.26 12.85 -14.38
N VAL A 88 23.85 11.76 -13.72
CA VAL A 88 22.48 11.58 -13.21
C VAL A 88 22.11 12.71 -12.24
N LEU A 89 22.98 13.00 -11.27
CA LEU A 89 22.77 14.08 -10.30
C LEU A 89 22.68 15.45 -10.97
N LYS A 90 23.52 15.72 -11.98
CA LYS A 90 23.45 16.96 -12.76
C LYS A 90 22.12 17.10 -13.48
N THR A 91 21.62 16.02 -14.11
CA THR A 91 20.31 16.01 -14.78
C THR A 91 19.17 16.27 -13.79
N LEU A 92 19.19 15.59 -12.64
CA LEU A 92 18.17 15.76 -11.59
C LEU A 92 18.14 17.19 -11.05
N LYS A 93 19.30 17.84 -10.89
CA LYS A 93 19.39 19.22 -10.42
C LYS A 93 18.76 20.24 -11.38
N THR A 94 18.78 19.94 -12.68
CA THR A 94 18.18 20.79 -13.72
C THR A 94 16.73 20.42 -14.04
N ALA A 95 16.23 19.30 -13.50
CA ALA A 95 14.89 18.81 -13.76
C ALA A 95 13.85 19.64 -13.00
N GLU A 96 12.71 19.86 -13.63
CA GLU A 96 11.56 20.55 -13.05
C GLU A 96 10.27 19.81 -13.39
N GLY A 97 9.28 19.91 -12.52
CA GLY A 97 7.95 19.35 -12.75
C GLY A 97 7.50 18.35 -11.68
N GLU A 98 6.50 17.55 -12.05
CA GLU A 98 5.81 16.62 -11.16
C GLU A 98 5.84 15.20 -11.73
N GLY A 99 5.94 14.22 -10.85
CA GLY A 99 5.91 12.80 -11.20
C GLY A 99 5.05 12.01 -10.23
N VAL A 100 4.31 11.03 -10.75
CA VAL A 100 3.57 10.05 -9.96
C VAL A 100 4.04 8.66 -10.34
N GLY A 101 4.57 7.92 -9.35
CA GLY A 101 4.88 6.51 -9.47
C GLY A 101 3.83 5.67 -8.76
N ARG A 102 3.31 4.65 -9.44
CA ARG A 102 2.39 3.65 -8.88
C ARG A 102 3.01 2.27 -9.05
N HIS A 103 3.08 1.49 -7.98
CA HIS A 103 3.64 0.14 -7.99
C HIS A 103 2.76 -0.80 -7.14
N GLU A 104 2.70 -2.09 -7.48
CA GLU A 104 1.98 -3.07 -6.67
C GLU A 104 2.92 -3.58 -5.57
N ALA A 105 2.74 -3.12 -4.33
CA ALA A 105 3.42 -3.71 -3.18
C ALA A 105 2.67 -4.97 -2.72
N PRO A 106 3.26 -5.84 -1.87
CA PRO A 106 2.61 -7.09 -1.45
C PRO A 106 1.26 -6.92 -0.72
N ARG A 107 0.94 -5.71 -0.24
CA ARG A 107 -0.31 -5.38 0.44
C ARG A 107 -1.28 -4.59 -0.45
N GLY A 108 -0.88 -4.34 -1.69
CA GLY A 108 -1.60 -3.54 -2.66
C GLY A 108 -0.79 -2.38 -3.22
N GLU A 109 -1.44 -1.59 -4.04
CA GLU A 109 -0.88 -0.40 -4.66
C GLU A 109 -0.13 0.51 -3.66
N CYS A 110 1.00 1.05 -4.09
CA CYS A 110 1.73 2.11 -3.42
C CYS A 110 1.89 3.28 -4.39
N ILE A 111 1.60 4.50 -3.93
CA ILE A 111 1.67 5.70 -4.77
C ILE A 111 2.67 6.69 -4.18
N HIS A 112 3.61 7.13 -5.00
CA HIS A 112 4.58 8.17 -4.67
C HIS A 112 4.35 9.34 -5.63
N TYR A 113 4.04 10.51 -5.08
CA TYR A 113 4.00 11.78 -5.81
C TYR A 113 5.22 12.59 -5.42
N VAL A 114 5.96 13.07 -6.42
CA VAL A 114 7.16 13.90 -6.25
C VAL A 114 7.02 15.17 -7.07
N ARG A 115 7.53 16.28 -6.54
CA ARG A 115 7.71 17.53 -7.27
C ARG A 115 9.17 17.98 -7.16
N LEU A 116 9.72 18.39 -8.29
CA LEU A 116 11.06 18.93 -8.43
C LEU A 116 10.98 20.39 -8.87
N GLU A 117 11.94 21.18 -8.40
CA GLU A 117 12.13 22.57 -8.78
C GLU A 117 13.57 22.75 -9.26
N SER A 118 13.75 23.38 -10.41
CA SER A 118 15.07 23.55 -11.01
C SER A 118 16.02 24.29 -10.06
N GLY A 119 17.25 23.79 -9.93
CA GLY A 119 18.28 24.37 -9.07
C GLY A 119 18.24 23.93 -7.61
N LYS A 120 17.17 23.25 -7.15
CA LYS A 120 17.14 22.63 -5.81
C LYS A 120 17.65 21.19 -5.87
N GLU A 121 18.49 20.83 -4.90
CA GLU A 121 19.01 19.46 -4.78
C GLU A 121 18.06 18.53 -4.01
N THR A 122 17.07 19.09 -3.33
CA THR A 122 16.06 18.35 -2.55
C THR A 122 14.71 18.35 -3.26
N LEU A 123 13.88 17.35 -2.95
CA LEU A 123 12.50 17.29 -3.42
C LEU A 123 11.70 18.45 -2.81
N SER A 124 10.98 19.21 -3.63
CA SER A 124 10.13 20.29 -3.11
C SER A 124 8.87 19.73 -2.45
N THR A 125 8.36 18.60 -2.94
CA THR A 125 7.26 17.87 -2.30
C THR A 125 7.43 16.38 -2.55
N TRP A 126 7.20 15.58 -1.51
CA TRP A 126 7.10 14.13 -1.62
C TRP A 126 5.92 13.63 -0.80
N LYS A 127 4.90 13.07 -1.47
CA LYS A 127 3.74 12.46 -0.84
C LYS A 127 3.71 10.97 -1.13
N ILE A 128 3.64 10.18 -0.07
CA ILE A 128 3.53 8.72 -0.14
C ILE A 128 2.13 8.30 0.28
N ARG A 129 1.57 7.30 -0.40
CA ARG A 129 0.37 6.58 0.02
C ARG A 129 0.65 5.09 0.02
N ALA A 130 0.91 4.55 1.20
CA ALA A 130 1.05 3.12 1.41
C ALA A 130 -0.32 2.40 1.30
N PRO A 131 -0.34 1.11 0.90
CA PRO A 131 -1.57 0.32 0.80
C PRO A 131 -2.29 0.13 2.14
N THR A 132 -1.55 -0.06 3.23
CA THR A 132 -2.13 -0.25 4.56
C THR A 132 -3.03 0.92 4.97
N TYR A 133 -2.69 2.15 4.58
CA TYR A 133 -3.45 3.34 4.93
C TYR A 133 -4.90 3.29 4.39
N VAL A 134 -5.09 2.79 3.17
CA VAL A 134 -6.44 2.65 2.58
C VAL A 134 -7.15 1.40 3.09
N ASN A 135 -6.43 0.30 3.29
CA ASN A 135 -7.01 -0.95 3.81
C ASN A 135 -7.49 -0.82 5.25
N LEU A 136 -6.80 -0.03 6.08
CA LEU A 136 -7.16 0.20 7.48
C LEU A 136 -8.55 0.87 7.61
N MET A 137 -8.92 1.72 6.66
CA MET A 137 -10.24 2.38 6.65
C MET A 137 -11.39 1.39 6.41
N ALA A 138 -11.11 0.20 5.89
CA ALA A 138 -12.12 -0.84 5.72
C ALA A 138 -12.34 -1.67 6.99
N VAL A 139 -11.39 -1.71 7.93
CA VAL A 139 -11.47 -2.53 9.15
C VAL A 139 -12.72 -2.25 9.99
N PRO A 140 -13.13 -1.00 10.27
CA PRO A 140 -14.35 -0.73 11.01
C PRO A 140 -15.61 -1.29 10.35
N THR A 141 -15.63 -1.41 9.01
CA THR A 141 -16.73 -2.03 8.28
C THR A 141 -16.66 -3.55 8.37
N MET A 142 -15.47 -4.14 8.32
CA MET A 142 -15.26 -5.58 8.48
C MET A 142 -15.64 -6.09 9.87
N LEU A 143 -15.53 -5.25 10.90
CA LEU A 143 -15.86 -5.60 12.28
C LEU A 143 -17.35 -5.45 12.62
N LYS A 144 -18.19 -4.94 11.70
CA LYS A 144 -19.63 -4.77 11.99
C LYS A 144 -20.29 -6.13 12.13
N GLY A 145 -20.85 -6.38 13.32
CA GLY A 145 -21.50 -7.65 13.65
C GLY A 145 -20.54 -8.77 14.05
N ALA A 146 -19.22 -8.51 14.10
CA ALA A 146 -18.22 -9.45 14.58
C ALA A 146 -18.14 -9.45 16.12
N GLN A 147 -17.56 -10.51 16.68
CA GLN A 147 -17.32 -10.62 18.12
C GLN A 147 -16.01 -9.88 18.50
N LEU A 148 -15.86 -9.55 19.78
CA LEU A 148 -14.62 -8.95 20.28
C LEU A 148 -13.40 -9.84 20.02
N ALA A 149 -13.59 -11.16 20.09
CA ALA A 149 -12.56 -12.15 19.79
C ALA A 149 -12.12 -12.15 18.32
N ASP A 150 -12.93 -11.64 17.40
CA ASP A 150 -12.61 -11.57 15.97
C ASP A 150 -11.73 -10.37 15.61
N VAL A 151 -11.62 -9.38 16.51
CA VAL A 151 -10.87 -8.15 16.24
C VAL A 151 -9.42 -8.44 15.81
N PRO A 152 -8.64 -9.29 16.51
CA PRO A 152 -7.26 -9.55 16.12
C PRO A 152 -7.15 -10.21 14.74
N ILE A 153 -8.01 -11.18 14.42
CA ILE A 153 -7.90 -11.91 13.15
C ILE A 153 -8.38 -11.08 11.97
N VAL A 154 -9.46 -10.30 12.12
CA VAL A 154 -9.92 -9.36 11.10
C VAL A 154 -8.86 -8.30 10.82
N PHE A 155 -8.25 -7.73 11.86
CA PHE A 155 -7.19 -6.74 11.72
C PHE A 155 -5.90 -7.33 11.12
N ALA A 156 -5.44 -8.48 11.61
CA ALA A 156 -4.25 -9.14 11.09
C ALA A 156 -4.43 -9.61 9.63
N SER A 157 -5.66 -9.95 9.22
CA SER A 157 -5.93 -10.46 7.88
C SER A 157 -5.63 -9.46 6.76
N ILE A 158 -5.55 -8.15 7.03
CA ILE A 158 -5.14 -7.14 6.03
C ILE A 158 -3.61 -6.94 5.98
N ASP A 159 -2.85 -7.68 6.79
CA ASP A 159 -1.39 -7.55 6.96
C ASP A 159 -0.96 -6.09 7.24
N PRO A 160 -1.40 -5.50 8.38
CA PRO A 160 -1.21 -4.09 8.63
C PRO A 160 0.24 -3.79 9.02
N CYS A 161 1.00 -3.20 8.10
CA CYS A 161 2.28 -2.58 8.43
C CYS A 161 2.07 -1.22 9.10
N MET A 162 2.18 -1.17 10.44
CA MET A 162 2.02 0.06 11.21
C MET A 162 3.11 1.10 10.91
N SER A 163 4.32 0.68 10.57
CA SER A 163 5.42 1.58 10.18
C SER A 163 5.04 2.48 8.99
N CYS A 164 4.19 1.99 8.08
CA CYS A 164 3.65 2.78 6.97
C CYS A 164 2.60 3.81 7.39
N THR A 165 2.10 3.73 8.62
CA THR A 165 1.03 4.57 9.18
C THR A 165 1.49 5.49 10.32
N ASN A 166 2.76 5.43 10.75
CA ASN A 166 3.32 6.23 11.87
C ASN A 166 3.48 7.74 11.59
N ARG A 167 2.83 8.27 10.55
CA ARG A 167 2.77 9.70 10.25
C ARG A 167 1.37 10.05 9.79
N ALA A 168 0.62 10.75 10.63
CA ALA A 168 -0.71 11.24 10.29
C ALA A 168 -0.68 12.77 10.19
N ILE A 169 -1.26 13.32 9.13
CA ILE A 169 -1.56 14.76 9.08
C ILE A 169 -3.06 14.88 9.29
N VAL A 170 -3.45 15.43 10.43
CA VAL A 170 -4.85 15.77 10.70
C VAL A 170 -5.10 17.16 10.14
N VAL A 171 -6.06 17.27 9.24
CA VAL A 171 -6.52 18.55 8.71
C VAL A 171 -7.92 18.80 9.24
N ASP A 172 -8.08 19.80 10.09
CA ASP A 172 -9.40 20.26 10.49
C ASP A 172 -10.03 20.99 9.30
N LEU A 173 -11.10 20.41 8.74
CA LEU A 173 -11.76 20.94 7.55
C LEU A 173 -12.46 22.28 7.78
N LYS A 174 -12.82 22.62 9.04
CA LYS A 174 -13.47 23.88 9.39
C LYS A 174 -12.44 24.99 9.59
N THR A 175 -11.38 24.70 10.34
CA THR A 175 -10.34 25.70 10.68
C THR A 175 -9.18 25.74 9.69
N LYS A 176 -9.10 24.77 8.77
CA LYS A 176 -7.97 24.51 7.86
C LYS A 176 -6.63 24.29 8.56
N ARG A 177 -6.64 24.08 9.88
CA ARG A 177 -5.43 23.81 10.67
C ARG A 177 -4.89 22.43 10.32
N LYS A 178 -3.60 22.35 10.02
CA LYS A 178 -2.88 21.09 9.80
C LYS A 178 -2.05 20.78 11.03
N THR A 179 -2.28 19.64 11.65
CA THR A 179 -1.46 19.10 12.73
C THR A 179 -0.75 17.86 12.21
N LEU A 180 0.57 17.91 12.14
CA LEU A 180 1.38 16.72 11.91
C LEU A 180 1.45 15.97 13.23
N LEU A 181 0.97 14.73 13.26
CA LEU A 181 1.12 13.82 14.38
C LEU A 181 2.29 12.88 14.08
N ILE A 182 3.36 13.07 14.83
CA ILE A 182 4.53 12.18 14.82
C ILE A 182 4.32 11.01 15.79
N ASP A 183 5.21 10.00 15.73
CA ASP A 183 5.12 8.77 16.52
C ASP A 183 4.97 9.04 18.04
N GLU A 184 5.79 9.96 18.57
CA GLU A 184 5.78 10.35 19.99
C GLU A 184 4.43 10.97 20.40
N GLU A 185 3.88 11.86 19.58
CA GLU A 185 2.59 12.50 19.85
C GLU A 185 1.44 11.50 19.74
N LEU A 186 1.47 10.59 18.76
CA LEU A 186 0.49 9.50 18.64
C LEU A 186 0.53 8.58 19.85
N HIS A 187 1.72 8.25 20.35
CA HIS A 187 1.88 7.44 21.55
C HIS A 187 1.30 8.13 22.79
N GLN A 188 1.62 9.42 23.00
CA GLN A 188 1.07 10.21 24.10
C GLN A 188 -0.46 10.24 24.06
N LEU A 189 -1.06 10.54 22.90
CA LEU A 189 -2.51 10.56 22.72
C LEU A 189 -3.17 9.19 23.02
N CYS A 190 -2.52 8.09 22.63
CA CYS A 190 -2.99 6.74 22.95
C CYS A 190 -2.98 6.45 24.45
N VAL A 191 -1.92 6.86 25.17
CA VAL A 191 -1.82 6.70 26.63
C VAL A 191 -2.89 7.53 27.34
N GLU A 192 -3.06 8.79 26.95
CA GLU A 192 -4.09 9.68 27.51
C GLU A 192 -5.51 9.13 27.29
N LYS A 193 -5.81 8.69 26.06
CA LYS A 193 -7.11 8.08 25.74
C LYS A 193 -7.37 6.82 26.56
N THR A 194 -6.35 5.97 26.72
CA THR A 194 -6.46 4.74 27.52
C THR A 194 -6.76 5.07 28.97
N ARG A 195 -6.02 6.00 29.58
CA ARG A 195 -6.27 6.45 30.96
C ARG A 195 -7.68 7.01 31.14
N ARG A 196 -8.15 7.81 30.18
CA ARG A 196 -9.51 8.37 30.21
C ARG A 196 -10.57 7.27 30.17
N LEU A 197 -10.47 6.32 29.23
CA LEU A 197 -11.40 5.21 29.10
C LEU A 197 -11.38 4.31 30.34
N SER A 198 -10.20 4.00 30.88
CA SER A 198 -10.09 3.22 32.12
C SER A 198 -10.79 3.90 33.30
N ASN A 199 -10.70 5.23 33.41
CA ASN A 199 -11.40 5.98 34.46
C ASN A 199 -12.91 6.05 34.23
N GLU A 200 -13.38 6.08 32.99
CA GLU A 200 -14.81 6.04 32.63
C GLU A 200 -15.42 4.65 32.91
N LEU A 201 -14.68 3.57 32.66
CA LEU A 201 -15.08 2.18 32.93
C LEU A 201 -15.03 1.80 34.41
N ALA A 202 -14.25 2.53 35.22
CA ALA A 202 -14.16 2.32 36.66
C ALA A 202 -15.29 3.02 37.45
N ARG A 203 -16.19 3.73 36.78
CA ARG A 203 -17.39 4.37 37.33
C ARG A 203 -18.63 3.57 36.96
#